data_AF-A8MCC5-F1
#
_entry.id   AF-A8MCC5-F1
#
_cell.length_a   1.000
_cell.length_b   1.000
_cell.length_c   1.000
_cell.angle_alpha   90.00
_cell.angle_beta   90.00
_cell.angle_gamma   90.00
#
_symmetry.space_group_name_H-M   'P 1'
#
loop_
_entity.id
_entity.type
_entity.pdbx_description
1 polymer ?
#
loop_
_entity_poly.entity_id
_entity_poly.type
_entity_poly.pdbx_seq_one_letter_code
_entity_poly.pdbx_strand_id
1 'polypeptide(L)'
;MIIEVNGRQVGTKETGCALCGATWGEYYDEVDGEKLFFCCDLCAKGFKNIINEIKRRTGWSRIDKLTMVGNYYKGRTGVAMHGNEQFKFYVKFNDDADITIFNEL
;
A
#
# COMPACT_ATOMS: atom_id res chain seq x y z
N MET A 1 -2.12 -5.82 -9.79
CA MET A 1 -1.67 -4.49 -9.36
C MET A 1 -0.16 -4.52 -9.26
N ILE A 2 0.54 -3.55 -9.84
CA ILE A 2 1.99 -3.40 -9.65
C ILE A 2 2.22 -2.58 -8.38
N ILE A 3 3.07 -3.06 -7.47
CA ILE A 3 3.35 -2.38 -6.20
C ILE A 3 4.84 -2.06 -6.12
N GLU A 4 5.17 -0.81 -5.83
CA GLU A 4 6.54 -0.34 -5.72
C GLU A 4 6.75 0.42 -4.40
N VAL A 5 7.75 0.02 -3.62
CA VAL A 5 8.11 0.67 -2.35
C VAL A 5 9.56 1.14 -2.42
N ASN A 6 9.78 2.44 -2.23
CA ASN A 6 11.11 3.06 -2.26
C ASN A 6 11.93 2.68 -3.52
N GLY A 7 11.29 2.68 -4.70
CA GLY A 7 11.92 2.38 -5.99
C GLY A 7 12.10 0.90 -6.32
N ARG A 8 11.52 -0.02 -5.54
CA ARG A 8 11.61 -1.47 -5.77
C ARG A 8 10.23 -2.08 -5.90
N GLN A 9 10.04 -2.95 -6.88
CA GLN A 9 8.81 -3.75 -6.98
C GLN A 9 8.74 -4.75 -5.82
N VAL A 10 7.58 -4.85 -5.18
CA VAL A 10 7.31 -5.68 -3.99
C VAL A 10 5.97 -6.42 -4.14
N GLY A 11 5.63 -7.28 -3.18
CA GLY A 11 4.33 -7.96 -3.10
C GLY A 11 4.40 -9.49 -3.15
N THR A 12 5.59 -10.07 -3.32
CA THR A 12 5.84 -11.52 -3.27
C THR A 12 6.85 -11.85 -2.17
N LYS A 13 7.02 -13.14 -1.85
CA LYS A 13 7.99 -13.57 -0.83
C LYS A 13 9.43 -13.21 -1.22
N GLU A 14 9.73 -13.27 -2.51
CA GLU A 14 11.04 -13.01 -3.10
C GLU A 14 11.32 -11.50 -3.19
N THR A 15 10.29 -10.70 -3.47
CA THR A 15 10.41 -9.25 -3.64
C THR A 15 10.14 -8.44 -2.37
N GLY A 16 9.54 -9.05 -1.35
CA GLY A 16 9.27 -8.44 -0.05
C GLY A 16 7.84 -7.93 0.14
N CYS A 17 7.54 -7.53 1.36
CA CYS A 17 6.23 -7.10 1.83
C CYS A 17 5.65 -5.97 0.98
N ALA A 18 4.38 -6.11 0.55
CA ALA A 18 3.69 -5.13 -0.29
C ALA A 18 3.61 -3.71 0.32
N LEU A 19 3.64 -3.58 1.66
CA LEU A 19 3.61 -2.27 2.32
C LEU A 19 5.01 -1.68 2.59
N CYS A 20 5.95 -2.50 3.05
CA CYS A 20 7.22 -2.00 3.60
C CYS A 20 8.49 -2.50 2.90
N GLY A 21 8.39 -3.51 2.02
CA GLY A 21 9.51 -4.12 1.31
C GLY A 21 10.38 -5.06 2.15
N ALA A 22 10.00 -5.37 3.40
CA ALA A 22 10.71 -6.34 4.22
C ALA A 22 10.54 -7.78 3.68
N THR A 23 11.60 -8.58 3.73
CA THR A 23 11.62 -9.97 3.20
C THR A 23 11.41 -11.05 4.27
N TRP A 24 11.30 -10.64 5.55
CA TRP A 24 10.97 -11.53 6.66
C TRP A 24 9.45 -11.67 6.83
N GLY A 25 9.02 -12.67 7.61
CA GLY A 25 7.61 -12.95 7.87
C GLY A 25 6.98 -13.87 6.82
N GLU A 26 5.77 -14.34 7.08
CA GLU A 26 5.10 -15.37 6.25
C GLU A 26 3.61 -15.09 6.06
N TYR A 27 3.20 -13.84 6.26
CA TYR A 27 1.79 -13.47 6.19
C TYR A 27 1.37 -13.24 4.74
N TYR A 28 0.19 -13.74 4.38
CA TYR A 28 -0.44 -13.50 3.09
C TYR A 28 -1.86 -13.02 3.30
N ASP A 29 -2.32 -12.14 2.43
CA ASP A 29 -3.69 -11.68 2.41
C ASP A 29 -4.16 -11.46 0.97
N GLU A 30 -5.46 -11.45 0.78
CA GLU A 30 -6.08 -11.10 -0.50
C GLU A 30 -6.43 -9.62 -0.52
N VAL A 31 -5.90 -8.88 -1.49
CA VAL A 31 -6.19 -7.46 -1.69
C VAL A 31 -6.44 -7.20 -3.16
N ASP A 32 -7.59 -6.60 -3.47
CA ASP A 32 -8.01 -6.32 -4.84
C ASP A 32 -8.00 -7.55 -5.76
N GLY A 33 -8.35 -8.72 -5.22
CA GLY A 33 -8.37 -10.00 -5.94
C GLY A 33 -7.01 -10.66 -6.14
N GLU A 34 -5.95 -10.10 -5.55
CA GLU A 34 -4.59 -10.64 -5.64
C GLU A 34 -4.09 -11.11 -4.26
N LYS A 35 -3.47 -12.29 -4.24
CA LYS A 35 -2.79 -12.80 -3.05
C LYS A 35 -1.42 -12.12 -2.92
N LEU A 36 -1.26 -11.29 -1.90
CA LEU A 36 -0.05 -10.50 -1.65
C LEU A 36 0.70 -10.99 -0.41
N PHE A 37 2.02 -10.88 -0.46
CA PHE A 37 2.90 -11.16 0.67
C PHE A 37 3.07 -9.93 1.59
N PHE A 38 3.02 -10.17 2.90
CA PHE A 38 3.29 -9.19 3.94
C PHE A 38 4.20 -9.79 5.03
N CYS A 39 5.00 -8.94 5.67
CA CYS A 39 5.83 -9.38 6.79
C CYS A 39 5.03 -9.65 8.07
N CYS A 40 3.87 -9.00 8.22
CA CYS A 40 2.93 -9.20 9.33
C CYS A 40 1.50 -8.81 8.92
N ASP A 41 0.55 -9.17 9.77
CA ASP A 41 -0.88 -8.82 9.68
C ASP A 41 -1.13 -7.30 9.72
N LEU A 42 -0.39 -6.55 10.54
CA LEU A 42 -0.50 -5.08 10.60
C LEU A 42 -0.14 -4.43 9.26
N CYS A 43 0.86 -4.96 8.55
CA CYS A 43 1.19 -4.48 7.21
C CYS A 43 0.07 -4.77 6.22
N ALA A 44 -0.57 -5.94 6.31
CA ALA A 44 -1.72 -6.26 5.48
C ALA A 44 -2.92 -5.35 5.78
N LYS A 45 -3.23 -5.12 7.07
CA LYS A 45 -4.28 -4.18 7.51
C LYS A 45 -4.03 -2.77 7.00
N GLY A 46 -2.84 -2.23 7.23
CA GLY A 46 -2.47 -0.88 6.78
C GLY A 46 -2.55 -0.73 5.27
N PHE A 47 -2.10 -1.74 4.51
CA PHE A 47 -2.21 -1.73 3.06
C PHE A 47 -3.66 -1.75 2.58
N LYS A 48 -4.51 -2.62 3.15
CA LYS A 48 -5.96 -2.65 2.83
C LYS A 48 -6.63 -1.31 3.14
N ASN A 49 -6.26 -0.67 4.24
CA ASN A 49 -6.76 0.65 4.60
C ASN A 49 -6.40 1.70 3.54
N ILE A 50 -5.16 1.69 3.03
CA ILE A 50 -4.75 2.59 1.92
C ILE A 50 -5.60 2.36 0.67
N ILE A 51 -5.72 1.09 0.24
CA ILE A 51 -6.46 0.73 -0.97
C ILE A 51 -7.92 1.16 -0.87
N ASN A 52 -8.56 0.88 0.27
CA ASN A 52 -9.95 1.26 0.53
C ASN A 52 -10.13 2.79 0.51
N GLU A 53 -9.21 3.53 1.14
CA GLU A 53 -9.31 4.99 1.21
C GLU A 53 -9.10 5.64 -0.17
N ILE A 54 -8.17 5.11 -0.99
CA ILE A 54 -8.00 5.56 -2.38
C ILE A 54 -9.29 5.31 -3.16
N LYS A 55 -9.80 4.08 -3.18
CA LYS A 55 -11.02 3.72 -3.93
C LYS A 55 -12.22 4.52 -3.46
N ARG A 56 -12.35 4.78 -2.16
CA ARG A 56 -13.44 5.60 -1.60
C ARG A 56 -13.39 7.05 -2.10
N ARG A 57 -12.20 7.64 -2.25
CA ARG A 57 -12.04 9.03 -2.70
C ARG A 57 -12.11 9.18 -4.21
N THR A 58 -11.54 8.24 -4.96
CA THR A 58 -11.49 8.31 -6.43
C THR A 58 -12.70 7.67 -7.11
N GLY A 59 -13.41 6.78 -6.42
CA GLY A 59 -14.45 5.95 -7.02
C GLY A 59 -13.92 4.83 -7.93
N TRP A 60 -12.60 4.60 -7.95
CA TRP A 60 -12.00 3.60 -8.83
C TRP A 60 -12.37 2.17 -8.42
N SER A 61 -12.68 1.33 -9.41
CA SER A 61 -12.99 -0.08 -9.20
C SER A 61 -11.76 -0.92 -8.88
N ARG A 62 -10.59 -0.53 -9.41
CA ARG A 62 -9.29 -1.21 -9.22
C ARG A 62 -8.13 -0.23 -9.25
N ILE A 63 -6.97 -0.64 -8.74
CA ILE A 63 -5.73 0.13 -8.84
C ILE A 63 -4.73 -0.65 -9.70
N ASP A 64 -4.25 -0.04 -10.78
CA ASP A 64 -3.33 -0.72 -11.71
C ASP A 64 -1.89 -0.70 -11.17
N LYS A 65 -1.46 0.44 -10.61
CA LYS A 65 -0.14 0.61 -9.98
C LYS A 65 -0.25 1.44 -8.71
N LEU A 66 0.49 1.05 -7.67
CA LEU A 66 0.71 1.81 -6.45
C LEU A 66 2.20 1.96 -6.17
N THR A 67 2.69 3.20 -6.16
CA THR A 67 4.06 3.53 -5.71
C THR A 67 3.99 4.21 -4.35
N MET A 68 4.86 3.82 -3.42
CA MET A 68 4.98 4.42 -2.09
C MET A 68 6.44 4.72 -1.74
N VAL A 69 6.69 5.91 -1.22
CA VAL A 69 8.02 6.36 -0.76
C VAL A 69 7.92 6.84 0.68
N GLY A 70 8.93 6.48 1.49
CA GLY A 70 9.00 6.83 2.90
C GLY A 70 9.05 5.60 3.81
N ASN A 71 8.67 5.79 5.07
CA ASN A 71 8.71 4.74 6.08
C ASN A 71 7.51 4.83 7.02
N TYR A 72 7.28 3.76 7.79
CA TYR A 72 6.11 3.64 8.65
C TYR A 72 5.98 4.79 9.67
N TYR A 73 7.08 5.16 10.33
CA TYR A 73 7.10 6.16 11.40
C TYR A 73 6.87 7.60 10.91
N LYS A 74 7.48 7.98 9.79
CA LYS A 74 7.35 9.33 9.21
C LYS A 74 6.13 9.48 8.31
N GLY A 75 5.47 8.39 7.96
CA GLY A 75 4.45 8.36 6.92
C GLY A 75 5.05 8.10 5.53
N ARG A 76 4.15 7.91 4.57
CA ARG A 76 4.48 7.58 3.19
C ARG A 76 3.76 8.53 2.24
N THR A 77 4.47 8.97 1.21
CA THR A 77 3.85 9.59 0.04
C THR A 77 3.58 8.49 -0.98
N GLY A 78 2.38 8.47 -1.52
CA GLY A 78 1.96 7.49 -2.50
C GLY A 78 1.42 8.10 -3.78
N VAL A 79 1.51 7.33 -4.86
CA VAL A 79 0.86 7.60 -6.14
C VAL A 79 0.14 6.34 -6.58
N ALA A 80 -1.18 6.40 -6.67
CA ALA A 80 -2.00 5.35 -7.24
C ALA A 80 -2.40 5.70 -8.68
N MET A 81 -2.44 4.71 -9.55
CA MET A 81 -2.76 4.84 -10.97
C MET A 81 -3.97 3.97 -11.33
N HIS A 82 -4.86 4.52 -12.15
CA HIS A 82 -5.96 3.79 -12.80
C HIS A 82 -6.09 4.28 -14.25
N GLY A 83 -5.72 3.43 -15.21
CA GLY A 83 -5.58 3.84 -16.61
C GLY A 83 -4.59 5.00 -16.76
N ASN A 84 -5.11 6.15 -17.22
CA ASN A 84 -4.33 7.40 -17.38
C ASN A 84 -4.50 8.37 -16.20
N GLU A 85 -5.30 8.02 -15.20
CA GLU A 85 -5.55 8.86 -14.04
C GLU A 85 -4.55 8.55 -12.92
N GLN A 86 -4.21 9.56 -12.12
CA GLN A 86 -3.34 9.43 -10.97
C GLN A 86 -3.97 10.07 -9.73
N PHE A 87 -3.71 9.48 -8.57
CA PHE A 87 -4.10 10.02 -7.27
C PHE A 87 -2.89 10.04 -6.36
N LYS A 88 -2.48 11.25 -5.95
CA LYS A 88 -1.31 11.46 -5.10
C LYS A 88 -1.76 11.72 -3.68
N PHE A 89 -1.07 11.13 -2.72
CA PHE A 89 -1.46 11.23 -1.33
C PHE A 89 -0.27 11.14 -0.38
N TYR A 90 -0.49 11.59 0.85
CA TYR A 90 0.35 11.34 2.00
C TYR A 90 -0.46 10.60 3.08
N VAL A 91 0.13 9.57 3.67
CA VAL A 91 -0.52 8.73 4.69
C VAL A 91 0.37 8.50 5.91
N LYS A 92 -0.24 8.49 7.10
CA LYS A 92 0.34 8.02 8.37
C LYS A 92 -0.56 7.00 9.05
N PHE A 93 0.06 6.13 9.83
CA PHE A 93 -0.62 5.11 10.62
C PHE A 93 -0.35 5.31 12.11
N ASN A 94 -1.23 4.79 12.96
CA ASN A 94 -0.91 4.50 14.36
C ASN A 94 -0.25 3.12 14.49
N ASP A 95 -0.01 2.67 15.72
CA ASP A 95 0.62 1.36 15.99
C ASP A 95 -0.30 0.19 15.62
N ASP A 96 -1.62 0.42 15.56
CA ASP A 96 -2.63 -0.56 15.14
C ASP A 96 -2.88 -0.59 13.63
N ALA A 97 -2.02 0.07 12.83
CA ALA A 97 -2.12 0.22 11.38
C ALA A 97 -3.41 0.92 10.87
N ASP A 98 -4.11 1.64 11.75
CA ASP A 98 -5.20 2.53 11.38
C ASP A 98 -4.64 3.86 10.85
N ILE A 99 -5.29 4.37 9.81
CA ILE A 99 -4.88 5.63 9.18
C ILE A 99 -5.19 6.78 10.13
N THR A 100 -4.16 7.52 10.54
CA THR A 100 -4.30 8.73 11.36
C THR A 100 -4.28 10.01 10.53
N ILE A 101 -3.58 10.00 9.40
CA ILE A 101 -3.54 11.10 8.44
C ILE A 101 -3.66 10.53 7.04
N PHE A 102 -4.54 11.12 6.23
CA PHE A 102 -4.62 10.86 4.80
C PHE A 102 -4.99 12.13 4.04
N ASN A 103 -3.98 12.73 3.42
CA ASN A 103 -4.11 13.97 2.66
C ASN A 103 -3.87 13.69 1.19
N GLU A 104 -4.73 14.24 0.34
CA GLU A 104 -4.47 14.33 -1.11
C GLU A 104 -3.43 15.43 -1.38
N LEU A 105 -2.58 15.23 -2.39
CA LEU A 105 -1.45 16.11 -2.74
C LEU A 105 -1.57 16.71 -4.14
#